data_AF-A0A7C4EJ52-F1
#
_entry.id   AF-A0A7C4EJ52-F1
#
_cell.length_a   1.000
_cell.length_b   1.000
_cell.length_c   1.000
_cell.angle_alpha   90.00
_cell.angle_beta   90.00
_cell.angle_gamma   90.00
#
_symmetry.space_group_name_H-M   'P 1'
#
loop_
_entity.id
_entity.type
_entity.pdbx_description
1 polymer ?
#
loop_
_entity_poly.entity_id
_entity_poly.type
_entity_poly.pdbx_seq_one_letter_code
_entity_poly.pdbx_strand_id
1 'polypeptide(L)'
;MNAMTRLTAILCSALLLLPLVLPQGLALLGVSEGPGAVEKGVKATLPPLSMLTRDFKGWAKALVSGYAEGFPFREAMIRAGNVLRMAVFGQSPVKSVILGREGWLFFTQEMNLEDWLGVDLYSPEELDAAVRTLTARRDWLGARGMRMLLVVAPGK
;
A
#
# COMPACT_ATOMS: atom_id res chain seq x y z
N MET A 1 30.91 -18.14 -27.32
CA MET A 1 29.60 -17.80 -26.71
C MET A 1 28.51 -18.32 -27.63
N ASN A 2 27.84 -19.40 -27.26
CA ASN A 2 26.98 -20.19 -28.14
C ASN A 2 25.70 -19.42 -28.52
N ALA A 3 25.12 -19.71 -29.69
CA ALA A 3 23.89 -19.06 -30.15
C ALA A 3 22.74 -19.20 -29.13
N MET A 4 22.68 -20.34 -28.45
CA MET A 4 21.71 -20.63 -27.40
C MET A 4 21.87 -19.72 -26.17
N THR A 5 23.10 -19.46 -25.71
CA THR A 5 23.34 -18.55 -24.57
C THR A 5 23.05 -17.09 -24.90
N ARG A 6 23.23 -16.68 -26.17
CA ARG A 6 22.80 -15.34 -26.64
C ARG A 6 21.27 -15.21 -26.66
N LEU A 7 20.57 -16.25 -27.13
CA LEU A 7 19.11 -16.24 -27.16
C LEU A 7 18.51 -16.17 -25.75
N THR A 8 19.02 -16.96 -24.81
CA THR A 8 18.59 -16.90 -23.40
C THR A 8 18.84 -15.53 -22.78
N ALA A 9 20.02 -14.94 -23.04
CA ALA A 9 20.35 -13.61 -22.51
C ALA A 9 19.40 -12.52 -23.06
N ILE A 10 19.04 -12.58 -24.34
CA ILE A 10 18.09 -11.65 -24.96
C ILE A 10 16.71 -11.81 -24.33
N LEU A 11 16.24 -13.05 -24.15
CA LEU A 11 14.95 -13.33 -23.54
C LEU A 11 14.86 -12.84 -22.09
N CYS A 12 15.88 -13.11 -21.26
CA CYS A 12 15.94 -12.61 -19.89
C CYS A 12 15.99 -11.08 -19.83
N SER A 13 16.77 -10.46 -20.72
CA SER A 13 16.87 -9.00 -20.80
C SER A 13 15.54 -8.37 -21.23
N ALA A 14 14.86 -8.96 -22.23
CA ALA A 14 13.55 -8.52 -22.65
C ALA A 14 12.52 -8.67 -21.53
N LEU A 15 12.52 -9.78 -20.80
CA LEU A 15 11.62 -10.01 -19.66
C LEU A 15 11.79 -8.95 -18.56
N LEU A 16 13.02 -8.49 -18.30
CA LEU A 16 13.30 -7.46 -17.30
C LEU A 16 13.02 -6.04 -17.78
N LEU A 17 13.34 -5.73 -19.04
CA LEU A 17 13.27 -4.37 -19.58
C LEU A 17 11.90 -4.02 -20.16
N LEU A 18 11.18 -4.99 -20.71
CA LEU A 18 9.88 -4.75 -21.35
C LEU A 18 8.86 -4.16 -20.36
N PRO A 19 8.68 -4.66 -19.12
CA PRO A 19 7.75 -4.06 -18.17
C PRO A 19 8.15 -2.65 -17.73
N LEU A 20 9.43 -2.30 -17.82
CA LEU A 20 9.94 -0.98 -17.46
C LEU A 20 9.70 0.04 -18.57
N VAL A 21 9.94 -0.34 -19.83
CA VAL A 21 9.93 0.57 -20.98
C VAL A 21 8.56 0.65 -21.65
N LEU A 22 7.82 -0.46 -21.72
CA LEU A 22 6.55 -0.54 -22.44
C LEU A 22 5.50 0.46 -21.93
N PRO A 23 5.25 0.61 -20.62
CA PRO A 23 4.25 1.56 -20.14
C PRO A 23 4.63 3.01 -20.45
N GLN A 24 5.93 3.33 -20.47
CA GLN A 24 6.43 4.66 -20.84
C GLN A 24 6.24 4.93 -22.33
N GLY A 25 6.50 3.94 -23.19
CA GLY A 25 6.25 4.03 -24.62
C GLY A 25 4.76 4.22 -24.94
N LEU A 26 3.88 3.49 -24.26
CA LEU A 26 2.43 3.64 -24.41
C LEU A 26 1.94 5.04 -23.98
N ALA A 27 2.51 5.59 -22.91
CA ALA A 27 2.22 6.94 -22.47
C ALA A 27 2.63 8.02 -23.49
N LEU A 28 3.79 7.85 -24.15
CA LEU A 28 4.22 8.75 -25.23
C LEU A 28 3.31 8.67 -26.45
N LEU A 29 2.68 7.52 -26.69
CA LEU A 29 1.66 7.33 -27.74
C LEU A 29 0.28 7.87 -27.35
N GLY A 30 0.14 8.51 -26.18
CA GLY A 30 -1.11 9.10 -25.70
C GLY A 30 -2.09 8.11 -25.09
N VAL A 31 -1.66 6.86 -24.83
CA VAL A 31 -2.47 5.88 -24.09
C VAL A 31 -2.44 6.28 -22.62
N SER A 32 -3.60 6.60 -22.06
CA SER A 32 -3.76 6.96 -20.65
C SER A 32 -4.27 5.78 -19.82
N GLU A 33 -3.95 5.77 -18.53
CA GLU A 33 -4.58 4.84 -17.59
C GLU A 33 -6.09 5.10 -17.49
N GLY A 34 -6.87 4.03 -17.32
CA GLY A 34 -8.32 4.09 -17.25
C GLY A 34 -8.89 4.98 -16.12
N PRO A 35 -10.23 5.07 -16.01
CA PRO A 35 -10.94 6.12 -15.26
C PRO A 35 -10.55 6.35 -13.79
N GLY A 36 -9.91 5.37 -13.14
CA GLY A 36 -9.48 5.46 -11.74
C GLY A 36 -8.16 6.20 -11.49
N ALA A 37 -7.41 6.56 -12.54
CA ALA A 37 -6.13 7.29 -12.44
C ALA A 37 -6.30 8.84 -12.57
N VAL A 38 -7.52 9.30 -12.83
CA VAL A 38 -7.82 10.68 -13.25
C VAL A 38 -7.86 11.68 -12.07
N GLU A 39 -7.95 11.22 -10.81
CA GLU A 39 -8.08 12.12 -9.66
C GLU A 39 -6.79 12.87 -9.25
N LYS A 40 -5.59 12.42 -9.68
CA LYS A 40 -4.35 13.18 -9.45
C LYS A 40 -3.90 13.88 -10.73
N GLY A 41 -4.61 14.94 -11.07
CA GLY A 41 -4.28 15.88 -12.13
C GLY A 41 -3.03 16.71 -11.85
N VAL A 42 -1.86 16.08 -11.74
CA VAL A 42 -0.58 16.78 -11.96
C VAL A 42 -0.05 16.30 -13.29
N LYS A 43 -0.38 17.07 -14.33
CA LYS A 43 0.22 16.93 -15.66
C LYS A 43 1.68 17.33 -15.49
N ALA A 44 2.53 16.37 -15.11
CA ALA A 44 3.94 16.64 -14.89
C ALA A 44 4.54 17.20 -16.18
N THR A 45 4.79 18.50 -16.18
CA THR A 45 5.36 19.20 -17.32
C THR A 45 6.84 18.85 -17.40
N LEU A 46 7.20 18.07 -18.41
CA LEU A 46 8.61 17.81 -18.74
C LEU A 46 9.33 19.14 -19.02
N PRO A 47 10.57 19.33 -18.53
CA PRO A 47 11.30 20.56 -18.79
C PRO A 47 11.62 20.70 -20.29
N PRO A 48 11.57 21.93 -20.83
CA PRO A 48 11.82 22.15 -22.26
C PRO A 48 13.27 21.80 -22.62
N LEU A 49 13.46 21.19 -23.79
CA LEU A 49 14.79 20.81 -24.30
C LEU A 49 15.73 22.00 -24.48
N SER A 50 15.20 23.20 -24.65
CA SER A 50 15.99 24.43 -24.71
C SER A 50 16.74 24.76 -23.41
N MET A 51 16.32 24.21 -22.28
CA MET A 51 17.00 24.38 -20.99
C MET A 51 18.21 23.44 -20.86
N LEU A 52 18.24 22.32 -21.59
CA LEU A 52 19.30 21.30 -21.54
C LEU A 52 20.70 21.89 -21.81
N THR A 53 20.81 22.77 -22.80
CA THR A 53 22.07 23.37 -23.23
C THR A 53 22.47 24.60 -22.40
N ARG A 54 21.54 25.21 -21.68
CA ARG A 54 21.75 26.43 -20.87
C ARG A 54 22.04 26.14 -19.41
N ASP A 55 21.28 25.22 -18.82
CA ASP A 55 21.40 24.81 -17.43
C ASP A 55 21.06 23.32 -17.30
N PHE A 56 22.07 22.48 -17.54
CA PHE A 56 21.92 21.04 -17.43
C PHE A 56 21.49 20.60 -16.02
N LYS A 57 21.99 21.26 -14.98
CA LYS A 57 21.72 20.86 -13.59
C LYS A 57 20.27 21.18 -13.19
N GLY A 58 19.78 22.36 -13.56
CA GLY A 58 18.39 22.74 -13.37
C GLY A 58 17.44 21.89 -14.22
N TRP A 59 17.80 21.61 -15.47
CA TRP A 59 17.05 20.70 -16.34
C TRP A 59 16.95 19.29 -15.76
N ALA A 60 18.06 18.70 -15.29
CA ALA A 60 18.07 17.37 -14.70
C ALA A 60 17.21 17.31 -13.44
N LYS A 61 17.28 18.34 -12.57
CA LYS A 61 16.45 18.42 -11.36
C LYS A 61 14.95 18.50 -11.71
N ALA A 62 14.59 19.34 -12.68
CA ALA A 62 13.21 19.50 -13.13
C ALA A 62 12.67 18.21 -13.79
N LEU A 63 13.51 17.52 -14.56
CA LEU A 63 13.18 16.22 -15.17
C LEU A 63 12.88 15.17 -14.10
N VAL A 64 13.76 15.04 -13.10
CA VAL A 64 13.58 14.09 -11.99
C VAL A 64 12.31 14.39 -11.20
N SER A 65 12.04 15.66 -10.89
CA SER A 65 10.82 16.09 -10.18
C SER A 65 9.56 15.76 -10.98
N GLY A 66 9.54 16.14 -12.27
CA GLY A 66 8.39 15.86 -13.14
C GLY A 66 8.16 14.36 -13.32
N TYR A 67 9.23 13.58 -13.49
CA TYR A 67 9.12 12.13 -13.59
C TYR A 67 8.63 11.48 -12.27
N ALA A 68 9.05 11.99 -11.11
CA ALA A 68 8.57 11.50 -9.83
C ALA A 68 7.06 11.73 -9.66
N GLU A 69 6.57 12.90 -10.07
CA GLU A 69 5.17 13.32 -9.92
C GLU A 69 4.23 12.67 -10.96
N GLY A 70 4.67 12.50 -12.21
CA GLY A 70 3.82 12.05 -13.31
C GLY A 70 4.25 10.77 -14.00
N PHE A 71 4.94 9.86 -13.29
CA PHE A 71 5.32 8.56 -13.84
C PHE A 71 4.07 7.83 -14.38
N PRO A 72 3.96 7.63 -15.70
CA PRO A 72 2.76 7.06 -16.28
C PRO A 72 2.67 5.58 -15.90
N PHE A 73 1.44 5.09 -15.75
CA PHE A 73 1.19 3.70 -15.39
C PHE A 73 1.67 3.28 -13.99
N ARG A 74 1.97 4.25 -13.09
CA ARG A 74 2.44 3.98 -11.73
C ARG A 74 1.50 3.02 -11.00
N GLU A 75 0.21 3.33 -11.01
CA GLU A 75 -0.79 2.55 -10.26
C GLU A 75 -0.96 1.15 -10.86
N ALA A 76 -1.01 1.03 -12.18
CA ALA A 76 -1.04 -0.27 -12.86
C ALA A 76 0.19 -1.12 -12.53
N MET A 77 1.39 -0.52 -12.53
CA MET A 77 2.63 -1.23 -12.22
C MET A 77 2.70 -1.67 -10.75
N ILE A 78 2.31 -0.80 -9.80
CA ILE A 78 2.22 -1.16 -8.38
C ILE A 78 1.22 -2.30 -8.19
N ARG A 79 0.04 -2.22 -8.81
CA ARG A 79 -0.98 -3.27 -8.75
C ARG A 79 -0.48 -4.59 -9.33
N ALA A 80 0.16 -4.55 -10.50
CA ALA A 80 0.71 -5.75 -11.14
C ALA A 80 1.80 -6.39 -10.27
N GLY A 81 2.69 -5.57 -9.69
CA GLY A 81 3.71 -6.05 -8.75
C GLY A 81 3.09 -6.68 -7.50
N ASN A 82 2.05 -6.08 -6.94
CA ASN A 82 1.31 -6.61 -5.80
C ASN A 82 0.64 -7.95 -6.12
N VAL A 83 -0.03 -8.05 -7.27
CA VAL A 83 -0.66 -9.29 -7.74
C VAL A 83 0.39 -10.37 -7.97
N LEU A 84 1.51 -10.06 -8.63
CA LEU A 84 2.61 -11.00 -8.83
C LEU A 84 3.16 -11.51 -7.49
N ARG A 85 3.32 -10.61 -6.52
CA ARG A 85 3.84 -10.95 -5.21
C ARG A 85 2.91 -11.90 -4.44
N MET A 86 1.61 -11.66 -4.51
CA MET A 86 0.62 -12.55 -3.91
C MET A 86 0.52 -13.89 -4.65
N ALA A 87 0.48 -13.87 -5.98
CA ALA A 87 0.27 -15.07 -6.80
C ALA A 87 1.49 -16.01 -6.84
N VAL A 88 2.70 -15.46 -6.89
CA VAL A 88 3.95 -16.25 -7.02
C VAL A 88 4.58 -16.54 -5.67
N PHE A 89 4.61 -15.57 -4.76
CA PHE A 89 5.30 -15.72 -3.48
C PHE A 89 4.36 -15.94 -2.29
N GLY A 90 3.04 -15.84 -2.46
CA GLY A 90 2.08 -15.96 -1.35
C GLY A 90 2.24 -14.87 -0.29
N GLN A 91 2.87 -13.74 -0.64
CA GLN A 91 3.21 -12.69 0.31
C GLN A 91 2.28 -11.49 0.13
N SER A 92 1.79 -10.98 1.26
CA SER A 92 1.11 -9.69 1.26
C SER A 92 2.09 -8.57 0.92
N PRO A 93 1.73 -7.65 0.01
CA PRO A 93 2.51 -6.44 -0.25
C PRO A 93 2.42 -5.43 0.91
N VAL A 94 1.46 -5.60 1.82
CA VAL A 94 1.22 -4.74 2.97
C VAL A 94 1.60 -5.49 4.25
N LYS A 95 2.54 -4.93 5.03
CA LYS A 95 3.07 -5.59 6.25
C LYS A 95 2.00 -5.91 7.30
N SER A 96 0.92 -5.12 7.34
CA SER A 96 -0.19 -5.28 8.28
C SER A 96 -1.30 -6.17 7.77
N VAL A 97 -1.07 -6.92 6.69
CA VAL A 97 -2.05 -7.82 6.12
C VAL A 97 -1.40 -9.19 5.92
N ILE A 98 -2.05 -10.24 6.39
CA ILE A 98 -1.66 -11.62 6.11
C ILE A 98 -2.58 -12.23 5.07
N LEU A 99 -2.00 -13.08 4.22
CA LEU A 99 -2.74 -13.86 3.23
C LEU A 99 -3.14 -15.20 3.86
N GLY A 100 -4.44 -15.39 4.07
CA GLY A 100 -5.01 -16.65 4.50
C GLY A 100 -5.35 -17.59 3.34
N ARG A 101 -6.17 -18.59 3.64
CA ARG A 101 -6.59 -19.59 2.64
C ARG A 101 -7.40 -18.93 1.53
N GLU A 102 -7.37 -19.51 0.33
CA GLU A 102 -8.20 -19.08 -0.81
C GLU A 102 -8.10 -17.57 -1.16
N GLY A 103 -6.98 -16.93 -0.81
CA GLY A 103 -6.75 -15.52 -1.11
C GLY A 103 -7.41 -14.54 -0.14
N TRP A 104 -7.96 -15.01 0.99
CA TRP A 104 -8.51 -14.15 2.03
C TRP A 104 -7.40 -13.27 2.65
N LEU A 105 -7.70 -11.99 2.87
CA LEU A 105 -6.76 -11.02 3.43
C LEU A 105 -7.21 -10.65 4.84
N PHE A 106 -6.34 -10.80 5.84
CA PHE A 106 -6.62 -10.47 7.24
C PHE A 106 -5.73 -9.33 7.70
N PHE A 107 -6.32 -8.31 8.32
CA PHE A 107 -5.59 -7.19 8.90
C PHE A 107 -5.03 -7.57 10.28
N THR A 108 -3.77 -7.24 10.54
CA THR A 108 -3.03 -7.72 11.73
C THR A 108 -2.41 -6.62 12.57
N GLN A 109 -2.76 -5.35 12.33
CA GLN A 109 -2.35 -4.27 13.23
C GLN A 109 -3.32 -4.19 14.42
N GLU A 110 -2.93 -3.44 15.44
CA GLU A 110 -3.79 -3.10 16.60
C GLU A 110 -4.30 -4.33 17.36
N MET A 111 -3.50 -5.41 17.46
CA MET A 111 -3.89 -6.66 18.11
C MET A 111 -5.12 -7.34 17.51
N ASN A 112 -5.56 -6.90 16.32
CA ASN A 112 -6.85 -7.29 15.78
C ASN A 112 -6.87 -8.79 15.45
N LEU A 113 -5.74 -9.34 14.98
CA LEU A 113 -5.62 -10.78 14.74
C LEU A 113 -5.68 -11.57 16.06
N GLU A 114 -5.00 -11.09 17.08
CA GLU A 114 -4.92 -11.70 18.42
C GLU A 114 -6.30 -11.72 19.10
N ASP A 115 -7.06 -10.62 18.97
CA ASP A 115 -8.44 -10.50 19.42
C ASP A 115 -9.35 -11.50 18.70
N TRP A 116 -9.24 -11.61 17.36
CA TRP A 116 -10.01 -12.58 16.56
C TRP A 116 -9.67 -14.04 16.90
N LEU A 117 -8.42 -14.32 17.24
CA LEU A 117 -7.96 -15.65 17.63
C LEU A 117 -8.23 -15.98 19.10
N GLY A 118 -8.56 -14.97 19.92
CA GLY A 118 -8.78 -15.13 21.36
C GLY A 118 -7.52 -15.56 22.12
N VAL A 119 -6.34 -15.11 21.68
CA VAL A 119 -5.05 -15.50 22.26
C VAL A 119 -4.52 -14.52 23.31
N ASP A 120 -5.06 -13.30 23.36
CA ASP A 120 -4.71 -12.26 24.34
C ASP A 120 -5.95 -11.86 25.15
N LEU A 121 -6.42 -12.79 25.98
CA LEU A 121 -7.59 -12.57 26.84
C LEU A 121 -7.16 -12.06 28.21
N TYR A 122 -7.98 -11.18 28.80
CA TYR A 122 -7.82 -10.79 30.19
C TYR A 122 -7.84 -12.01 31.11
N SER A 123 -6.93 -12.02 32.09
CA SER A 123 -7.01 -12.98 33.19
C SER A 123 -8.27 -12.75 34.02
N PRO A 124 -8.74 -13.76 34.79
CA PRO A 124 -9.85 -13.58 35.72
C PRO A 124 -9.63 -12.40 36.68
N GLU A 125 -8.40 -12.22 37.16
CA GLU A 125 -8.03 -11.16 38.10
C GLU A 125 -8.07 -9.77 37.45
N GLU A 126 -7.61 -9.66 36.20
CA GLU A 126 -7.67 -8.43 35.41
C GLU A 126 -9.11 -8.04 35.08
N LEU A 127 -9.93 -9.01 34.70
CA LEU A 127 -11.35 -8.80 34.41
C LEU A 127 -12.08 -8.34 35.67
N ASP A 128 -11.83 -8.98 36.80
CA ASP A 128 -12.38 -8.58 38.10
C ASP A 128 -11.94 -7.17 38.49
N ALA A 129 -10.69 -6.80 38.23
CA ALA A 129 -10.20 -5.44 38.47
C ALA A 129 -10.90 -4.40 37.58
N ALA A 130 -11.13 -4.73 36.30
CA ALA A 130 -11.88 -3.90 35.37
C ALA A 130 -13.33 -3.71 35.83
N VAL A 131 -14.01 -4.79 36.23
CA VAL A 131 -15.38 -4.76 36.74
C VAL A 131 -15.47 -3.90 38.00
N ARG A 132 -14.57 -4.08 38.98
CA ARG A 132 -14.51 -3.25 40.19
C ARG A 132 -14.36 -1.77 39.85
N THR A 133 -13.46 -1.44 38.92
CA THR A 133 -13.18 -0.07 38.50
C THR A 133 -14.40 0.57 37.82
N LEU A 134 -15.03 -0.13 36.87
CA LEU A 134 -16.20 0.37 36.14
C LEU A 134 -17.41 0.53 37.08
N THR A 135 -17.60 -0.41 38.00
CA THR A 135 -18.67 -0.37 39.01
C THR A 135 -18.50 0.82 39.96
N ALA A 136 -17.29 1.03 40.49
CA ALA A 136 -17.00 2.17 41.36
C ALA A 136 -17.25 3.52 40.66
N ARG A 137 -16.87 3.63 39.37
CA ARG A 137 -17.14 4.84 38.56
C ARG A 137 -18.63 5.06 38.35
N ARG A 138 -19.38 4.01 38.01
CA ARG A 138 -20.84 4.06 37.87
C ARG A 138 -21.49 4.56 39.15
N ASP A 139 -21.13 4.00 40.30
CA ASP A 139 -21.74 4.32 41.58
C ASP A 139 -21.39 5.75 42.02
N TRP A 140 -20.16 6.20 41.77
CA TRP A 140 -19.73 7.57 42.04
C TRP A 140 -20.49 8.61 41.21
N LEU A 141 -20.78 8.31 39.93
CA LEU A 141 -21.62 9.14 39.06
C LEU A 141 -23.09 9.09 39.48
N GLY A 142 -23.59 7.91 39.84
CA GLY A 142 -24.96 7.71 40.31
C GLY A 142 -25.28 8.49 41.57
N ALA A 143 -24.34 8.54 42.52
CA ALA A 143 -24.45 9.36 43.74
C ALA A 143 -24.58 10.88 43.44
N ARG A 144 -24.29 11.32 42.22
CA ARG A 144 -24.41 12.71 41.74
C ARG A 144 -25.56 12.91 40.76
N GLY A 145 -26.45 11.93 40.64
CA GLY A 145 -27.59 11.98 39.72
C GLY A 145 -27.22 11.82 38.23
N MET A 146 -26.01 11.37 37.92
CA MET A 146 -25.55 11.13 36.55
C MET A 146 -25.63 9.64 36.19
N ARG A 147 -25.94 9.34 34.92
CA ARG A 147 -25.94 7.96 34.38
C ARG A 147 -24.67 7.70 33.59
N MET A 148 -24.02 6.57 33.86
CA MET A 148 -22.87 6.09 33.08
C MET A 148 -23.33 5.10 32.01
N LEU A 149 -22.89 5.30 30.77
CA LEU A 149 -23.07 4.36 29.68
C LEU A 149 -21.71 3.80 29.26
N LEU A 150 -21.58 2.48 29.24
CA LEU A 150 -20.44 1.79 28.63
C LEU A 150 -20.89 1.32 27.25
N VAL A 151 -20.21 1.79 26.21
CA VAL A 151 -20.43 1.36 24.82
C VAL A 151 -19.18 0.66 24.33
N VAL A 152 -19.31 -0.61 23.97
CA VAL A 152 -18.25 -1.38 23.31
C VAL A 152 -18.60 -1.41 21.83
N ALA A 153 -17.86 -0.65 21.03
CA ALA A 153 -18.00 -0.70 19.58
C ALA A 153 -17.29 -1.94 19.05
N PRO A 154 -17.84 -2.62 18.03
CA PRO A 154 -17.13 -3.71 17.38
C PRO A 154 -15.82 -3.20 16.77
N GLY A 155 -14.76 -4.00 16.89
CA GLY A 155 -13.51 -3.82 16.15
C GLY A 155 -13.71 -4.01 14.64
N LYS A 156 -12.70 -3.63 13.86
CA LYS A 156 -12.70 -3.81 12.40
C LYS A 156 -12.38 -5.23 11.98
#